data_AF-A0AA46RZV4-F1
#
_entry.id   AF-A0AA46RZV4-F1
#
_cell.length_a   1.000
_cell.length_b   1.000
_cell.length_c   1.000
_cell.angle_alpha   90.00
_cell.angle_beta   90.00
_cell.angle_gamma   90.00
#
_symmetry.space_group_name_H-M   'P 1'
#
loop_
_entity.id
_entity.type
_entity.pdbx_description
1 polymer ?
#
loop_
_entity_poly.entity_id
_entity_poly.type
_entity_poly.pdbx_seq_one_letter_code
_entity_poly.pdbx_strand_id
1 'polypeptide(L)'
;MLLRIIKPKTRPVPIEPWLFRYLTTNELKLVGAILTYADYKDRSSNSFPSNKTLAFFCGFDLIEKPKALEKFKALSKEEQIKFKAQKIKYSINTVKAIKRALVKKGILKTELRGEKGKQSCYMTLDLLWKKEQYLKEHDEFFNNSNSNDDNEAEINEEISNELEEITRLLKDGEVSKESLATRLKNLSYALKREDSSDEIPVEDVEKVADYVMNTNKIVDKIDKGEISDKEAYKKSIISNIKKNQFNGAKEYYQGLIQREKEDIFNNILFGIEHQESTIPYKKQILKFNNIDLKDGIYYSNYISEFGQVYNFLITDKQLKYYLPLTHTYTKQNKEFLENYQNNVLNYLEKNKLEKYSNDLMNIPISSNQ
;
A
#
# COMPACT_ATOMS: atom_id res chain seq x y z
N MET A 1 -4.95 -48.37 -9.74
CA MET A 1 -4.98 -47.41 -8.61
C MET A 1 -5.99 -46.35 -8.94
N LEU A 2 -6.92 -46.10 -8.03
CA LEU A 2 -7.96 -45.10 -8.22
C LEU A 2 -7.68 -43.85 -7.37
N LEU A 3 -7.82 -42.67 -7.95
CA LEU A 3 -7.61 -41.35 -7.34
C LEU A 3 -8.97 -40.76 -6.96
N ARG A 4 -9.12 -40.31 -5.71
CA ARG A 4 -10.30 -39.59 -5.24
C ARG A 4 -9.91 -38.14 -4.92
N ILE A 5 -10.55 -37.19 -5.60
CA ILE A 5 -10.44 -35.74 -5.35
C ILE A 5 -11.86 -35.23 -5.08
N ILE A 6 -12.06 -34.49 -3.98
CA ILE A 6 -13.38 -33.98 -3.56
C ILE A 6 -13.49 -32.50 -3.98
N LYS A 7 -14.19 -32.17 -5.09
CA LYS A 7 -14.44 -30.77 -5.52
C LYS A 7 -15.62 -30.62 -6.53
N PRO A 8 -16.31 -29.46 -6.58
CA PRO A 8 -17.27 -29.11 -7.64
C PRO A 8 -16.67 -29.05 -9.07
N LYS A 9 -17.50 -29.40 -10.06
CA LYS A 9 -17.14 -29.81 -11.44
C LYS A 9 -16.53 -28.72 -12.36
N THR A 10 -16.37 -27.45 -11.97
CA THR A 10 -16.19 -26.36 -12.97
C THR A 10 -14.96 -25.46 -12.81
N ARG A 11 -14.04 -25.71 -11.86
CA ARG A 11 -12.86 -24.84 -11.65
C ARG A 11 -11.54 -25.61 -11.53
N PRO A 12 -10.45 -25.18 -12.22
CA PRO A 12 -9.10 -25.72 -12.03
C PRO A 12 -8.74 -25.81 -10.56
N VAL A 13 -7.98 -26.81 -10.14
CA VAL A 13 -7.56 -26.94 -8.73
C VAL A 13 -6.39 -25.97 -8.47
N PRO A 14 -6.59 -24.90 -7.67
CA PRO A 14 -5.49 -24.01 -7.32
C PRO A 14 -4.51 -24.75 -6.39
N ILE A 15 -3.21 -24.45 -6.53
CA ILE A 15 -2.20 -24.87 -5.55
C ILE A 15 -2.27 -23.89 -4.39
N GLU A 16 -2.49 -24.42 -3.19
CA GLU A 16 -2.72 -23.62 -2.00
C GLU A 16 -1.40 -23.06 -1.39
N PRO A 17 -1.42 -21.86 -0.78
CA PRO A 17 -0.20 -21.18 -0.30
C PRO A 17 0.68 -21.98 0.67
N TRP A 18 0.07 -22.75 1.57
CA TRP A 18 0.80 -23.56 2.56
C TRP A 18 1.62 -24.69 1.93
N LEU A 19 1.23 -25.15 0.73
CA LEU A 19 2.01 -26.13 -0.02
C LEU A 19 3.35 -25.53 -0.44
N PHE A 20 3.41 -24.24 -0.77
CA PHE A 20 4.66 -23.55 -1.07
C PHE A 20 5.56 -23.38 0.17
N ARG A 21 4.97 -23.20 1.36
CA ARG A 21 5.74 -23.05 2.62
C ARG A 21 6.38 -24.36 3.08
N TYR A 22 5.69 -25.49 2.93
CA TYR A 22 6.10 -26.77 3.56
C TYR A 22 6.59 -27.86 2.60
N LEU A 23 6.46 -27.66 1.28
CA LEU A 23 6.96 -28.60 0.28
C LEU A 23 8.22 -28.06 -0.39
N THR A 24 9.14 -28.97 -0.69
CA THR A 24 10.28 -28.68 -1.57
C THR A 24 9.80 -28.44 -3.00
N THR A 25 10.62 -27.76 -3.82
CA THR A 25 10.30 -27.51 -5.23
C THR A 25 9.91 -28.77 -6.00
N ASN A 26 10.59 -29.89 -5.75
CA ASN A 26 10.32 -31.15 -6.44
C ASN A 26 9.02 -31.81 -5.94
N GLU A 27 8.70 -31.70 -4.65
CA GLU A 27 7.43 -32.15 -4.09
C GLU A 27 6.27 -31.33 -4.66
N LEU A 28 6.43 -30.01 -4.75
CA LEU A 28 5.42 -29.10 -5.31
C LEU A 28 5.18 -29.36 -6.80
N LYS A 29 6.25 -29.58 -7.58
CA LYS A 29 6.15 -30.01 -8.99
C LYS A 29 5.33 -31.30 -9.12
N LEU A 30 5.55 -32.27 -8.22
CA LEU A 30 4.82 -33.53 -8.26
C LEU A 30 3.34 -33.37 -7.88
N VAL A 31 3.05 -32.56 -6.86
CA VAL A 31 1.66 -32.22 -6.48
C VAL A 31 0.94 -31.52 -7.62
N GLY A 32 1.58 -30.51 -8.22
CA GLY A 32 1.06 -29.83 -9.41
C GLY A 32 0.80 -30.80 -10.57
N ALA A 33 1.74 -31.69 -10.89
CA ALA A 33 1.57 -32.69 -11.93
C ALA A 33 0.38 -33.65 -11.68
N ILE A 34 0.13 -34.04 -10.42
CA ILE A 34 -1.03 -34.87 -10.05
C ILE A 34 -2.33 -34.09 -10.28
N LEU A 35 -2.39 -32.82 -9.87
CA LEU A 35 -3.54 -31.94 -10.05
C LEU A 35 -3.84 -31.67 -11.53
N THR A 36 -2.82 -31.29 -12.31
CA THR A 36 -2.97 -31.05 -13.75
C THR A 36 -3.42 -32.30 -14.50
N TYR A 37 -2.90 -33.47 -14.14
CA TYR A 37 -3.35 -34.72 -14.75
C TYR A 37 -4.82 -35.03 -14.42
N ALA A 38 -5.27 -34.70 -13.21
CA ALA A 38 -6.66 -34.85 -12.81
C ALA A 38 -7.60 -33.86 -13.54
N ASP A 39 -7.11 -32.68 -13.91
CA ASP A 39 -7.86 -31.71 -14.70
C ASP A 39 -7.91 -32.07 -16.21
N TYR A 40 -6.85 -32.68 -16.77
CA TYR A 40 -6.76 -33.01 -18.20
C TYR A 40 -7.52 -34.28 -18.62
N LYS A 41 -7.55 -35.32 -17.77
CA LYS A 41 -8.18 -36.59 -18.16
C LYS A 41 -9.70 -36.50 -17.98
N ASP A 42 -10.43 -36.92 -19.00
CA ASP A 42 -11.89 -37.08 -18.92
C ASP A 42 -12.24 -37.90 -17.66
N ARG A 43 -13.08 -37.30 -16.81
CA ARG A 43 -13.25 -37.65 -15.38
C ARG A 43 -13.92 -39.02 -15.15
N SER A 44 -14.10 -39.79 -16.22
CA SER A 44 -14.69 -41.13 -16.26
C SER A 44 -13.70 -42.22 -15.82
N SER A 45 -12.39 -41.99 -15.94
CA SER A 45 -11.37 -42.92 -15.41
C SER A 45 -10.65 -42.29 -14.21
N ASN A 46 -11.08 -42.64 -13.00
CA ASN A 46 -10.44 -42.24 -11.73
C ASN A 46 -9.01 -42.83 -11.58
N SER A 47 -8.22 -43.00 -12.63
CA SER A 47 -6.90 -43.64 -12.58
C SER A 47 -5.82 -42.68 -12.09
N PHE A 48 -5.06 -43.07 -11.05
CA PHE A 48 -3.90 -42.30 -10.60
C PHE A 48 -2.79 -42.32 -11.67
N PRO A 49 -2.11 -41.19 -11.96
CA PRO A 49 -1.08 -41.13 -12.99
C PRO A 49 0.11 -42.04 -12.69
N SER A 50 0.65 -42.66 -13.75
CA SER A 50 1.85 -43.48 -13.65
C SER A 50 3.07 -42.66 -13.24
N ASN A 51 4.08 -43.29 -12.64
CA ASN A 51 5.33 -42.58 -12.28
C ASN A 51 6.05 -41.99 -13.51
N LYS A 52 5.91 -42.64 -14.67
CA LYS A 52 6.48 -42.15 -15.94
C LYS A 52 5.75 -40.89 -16.41
N THR A 53 4.42 -40.90 -16.35
CA THR A 53 3.59 -39.72 -16.66
C THR A 53 3.95 -38.55 -15.75
N LEU A 54 4.04 -38.79 -14.44
CA LEU A 54 4.39 -37.74 -13.49
C LEU A 54 5.82 -37.21 -13.72
N ALA A 55 6.78 -38.08 -14.04
CA ALA A 55 8.15 -37.66 -14.31
C ALA A 55 8.23 -36.69 -15.51
N PHE A 56 7.44 -36.98 -16.56
CA PHE A 56 7.30 -36.12 -17.74
C PHE A 56 6.66 -34.77 -17.39
N PHE A 57 5.52 -34.77 -16.68
CA PHE A 57 4.85 -33.52 -16.28
C PHE A 57 5.72 -32.65 -15.37
N CYS A 58 6.57 -33.25 -14.53
CA CYS A 58 7.50 -32.52 -13.67
C CYS A 58 8.75 -32.00 -14.42
N GLY A 59 8.96 -32.40 -15.67
CA GLY A 59 10.16 -32.10 -16.46
C GLY A 59 11.43 -32.71 -15.88
N PHE A 60 11.33 -33.80 -15.10
CA PHE A 60 12.51 -34.40 -14.46
C PHE A 60 13.44 -35.12 -15.45
N ASP A 61 12.96 -35.40 -16.64
CA ASP A 61 13.72 -35.98 -17.75
C ASP A 61 14.41 -34.93 -18.63
N LEU A 62 14.10 -33.64 -18.47
CA LEU A 62 14.67 -32.56 -19.26
C LEU A 62 16.18 -32.39 -19.01
N ILE A 63 16.89 -32.02 -20.07
CA ILE A 63 18.34 -31.76 -20.09
C ILE A 63 18.53 -30.27 -20.36
N GLU A 64 18.25 -29.43 -19.36
CA GLU A 64 18.20 -27.97 -19.54
C GLU A 64 19.51 -27.26 -19.18
N LYS A 65 20.34 -27.86 -18.32
CA LYS A 65 21.58 -27.21 -17.87
C LYS A 65 22.58 -27.14 -19.04
N PRO A 66 23.16 -25.96 -19.37
CA PRO A 66 24.04 -25.78 -20.53
C PRO A 66 25.16 -26.83 -20.60
N LYS A 67 25.87 -27.04 -19.50
CA LYS A 67 26.94 -28.04 -19.40
C LYS A 67 26.47 -29.49 -19.60
N ALA A 68 25.24 -29.81 -19.18
CA ALA A 68 24.68 -31.15 -19.36
C ALA A 68 24.19 -31.36 -20.79
N LEU A 69 23.67 -30.30 -21.42
CA LEU A 69 23.23 -30.29 -22.80
C LEU A 69 24.40 -30.42 -23.77
N GLU A 70 25.50 -29.68 -23.54
CA GLU A 70 26.74 -29.80 -24.30
C GLU A 70 27.30 -31.22 -24.26
N LYS A 71 27.41 -31.80 -23.04
CA LYS A 71 27.85 -33.18 -22.85
C LYS A 71 26.95 -34.17 -23.58
N PHE A 72 25.63 -33.95 -23.56
CA PHE A 72 24.69 -34.82 -24.26
C PHE A 72 24.83 -34.73 -25.79
N LYS A 73 25.00 -33.51 -26.33
CA LYS A 73 25.18 -33.28 -27.77
C LYS A 73 26.50 -33.86 -28.31
N ALA A 74 27.52 -33.97 -27.45
CA ALA A 74 28.81 -34.55 -27.80
C ALA A 74 28.81 -36.09 -27.88
N LEU A 75 27.75 -36.77 -27.41
CA LEU A 75 27.63 -38.23 -27.46
C LEU A 75 27.23 -38.74 -28.84
N SER A 76 27.63 -39.97 -29.18
CA SER A 76 27.14 -40.66 -30.38
C SER A 76 25.64 -40.95 -30.29
N LYS A 77 24.97 -41.24 -31.42
CA LYS A 77 23.53 -41.53 -31.44
C LYS A 77 23.12 -42.69 -30.52
N GLU A 78 23.92 -43.76 -30.49
CA GLU A 78 23.65 -44.92 -29.62
C GLU A 78 23.80 -44.58 -28.13
N GLU A 79 24.81 -43.79 -27.78
CA GLU A 79 25.03 -43.33 -26.40
C GLU A 79 23.96 -42.34 -25.96
N GLN A 80 23.48 -41.47 -26.85
CA GLN A 80 22.36 -40.57 -26.57
C GLN A 80 21.07 -41.35 -26.23
N ILE A 81 20.79 -42.45 -26.93
CA ILE A 81 19.65 -43.33 -26.63
C ILE A 81 19.80 -43.96 -25.25
N LYS A 82 20.98 -44.52 -24.94
CA LYS A 82 21.28 -45.10 -23.61
C LYS A 82 21.17 -44.05 -22.51
N PHE A 83 21.69 -42.85 -22.74
CA PHE A 83 21.63 -41.73 -21.80
C PHE A 83 20.19 -41.32 -21.51
N LYS A 84 19.34 -41.16 -22.54
CA LYS A 84 17.91 -40.85 -22.38
C LYS A 84 17.19 -41.94 -21.59
N ALA A 85 17.45 -43.21 -21.88
CA ALA A 85 16.84 -44.33 -21.15
C ALA A 85 17.23 -44.34 -19.66
N GLN A 86 18.51 -44.10 -19.35
CA GLN A 86 18.99 -43.96 -17.98
C GLN A 86 18.36 -42.76 -17.27
N LYS A 87 18.26 -41.63 -17.96
CA LYS A 87 17.62 -40.41 -17.44
C LYS A 87 16.16 -40.65 -17.08
N ILE A 88 15.38 -41.27 -17.99
CA ILE A 88 13.98 -41.64 -17.73
C ILE A 88 13.87 -42.54 -16.49
N LYS A 89 14.74 -43.56 -16.37
CA LYS A 89 14.75 -44.46 -15.21
C LYS A 89 15.04 -43.69 -13.92
N TYR A 90 16.01 -42.79 -13.94
CA TYR A 90 16.31 -41.91 -12.81
C TYR A 90 15.10 -41.04 -12.45
N SER A 91 14.50 -40.35 -13.41
CA SER A 91 13.34 -39.47 -13.20
C SER A 91 12.14 -40.23 -12.60
N ILE A 92 11.88 -41.46 -13.05
CA ILE A 92 10.85 -42.34 -12.47
C ILE A 92 11.17 -42.67 -11.00
N ASN A 93 12.44 -42.94 -10.68
CA ASN A 93 12.87 -43.22 -9.31
C ASN A 93 12.78 -41.97 -8.43
N THR A 94 13.09 -40.79 -8.96
CA THR A 94 12.89 -39.50 -8.28
C THR A 94 11.41 -39.33 -7.91
N VAL A 95 10.48 -39.58 -8.84
CA VAL A 95 9.04 -39.55 -8.54
C VAL A 95 8.66 -40.53 -7.43
N LYS A 96 9.18 -41.76 -7.46
CA LYS A 96 8.91 -42.75 -6.40
C LYS A 96 9.39 -42.26 -5.03
N ALA A 97 10.59 -41.67 -4.97
CA ALA A 97 11.15 -41.14 -3.73
C ALA A 97 10.29 -39.99 -3.18
N ILE A 98 9.92 -39.03 -4.05
CA ILE A 98 9.07 -37.90 -3.68
C ILE A 98 7.69 -38.38 -3.22
N LYS A 99 7.07 -39.37 -3.89
CA LYS A 99 5.79 -39.96 -3.45
C LYS A 99 5.89 -40.52 -2.02
N ARG A 100 6.97 -41.24 -1.70
CA ARG A 100 7.18 -41.74 -0.33
C ARG A 100 7.33 -40.60 0.67
N ALA A 101 8.01 -39.52 0.31
CA ALA A 101 8.15 -38.34 1.15
C ALA A 101 6.78 -37.67 1.40
N LEU A 102 5.96 -37.50 0.36
CA LEU A 102 4.59 -36.99 0.48
C LEU A 102 3.69 -37.90 1.35
N VAL A 103 3.85 -39.22 1.24
CA VAL A 103 3.15 -40.16 2.14
C VAL A 103 3.61 -39.99 3.58
N LYS A 104 4.92 -39.90 3.82
CA LYS A 104 5.49 -39.67 5.15
C LYS A 104 5.03 -38.34 5.76
N LYS A 105 4.87 -37.29 4.94
CA LYS A 105 4.32 -35.99 5.36
C LYS A 105 2.82 -36.03 5.64
N GLY A 106 2.10 -37.06 5.17
CA GLY A 106 0.65 -37.22 5.35
C GLY A 106 -0.21 -36.46 4.32
N ILE A 107 0.42 -35.77 3.36
CA ILE A 107 -0.28 -35.06 2.28
C ILE A 107 -0.80 -36.03 1.20
N LEU A 108 -0.08 -37.15 0.96
CA LEU A 108 -0.57 -38.22 0.11
C LEU A 108 -0.96 -39.42 0.98
N LYS A 109 -2.24 -39.75 1.05
CA LYS A 109 -2.73 -40.89 1.83
C LYS A 109 -2.92 -42.09 0.91
N THR A 110 -2.38 -43.24 1.32
CA THR A 110 -2.57 -44.51 0.63
C THR A 110 -3.54 -45.37 1.42
N GLU A 111 -4.68 -45.68 0.83
CA GLU A 111 -5.68 -46.57 1.41
C GLU A 111 -5.66 -47.90 0.65
N LEU A 112 -5.48 -49.00 1.39
CA LEU A 112 -5.64 -50.34 0.86
C LEU A 112 -7.05 -50.82 1.21
N ARG A 113 -7.87 -51.10 0.19
CA ARG A 113 -9.23 -51.59 0.39
C ARG A 113 -9.38 -52.97 -0.23
N GLY A 114 -9.87 -53.93 0.55
CA GLY A 114 -10.13 -55.31 0.13
C GLY A 114 -9.37 -56.35 0.95
N GLU A 115 -9.67 -57.62 0.68
CA GLU A 115 -9.06 -58.76 1.36
C GLU A 115 -7.60 -58.98 0.91
N LYS A 116 -6.78 -59.53 1.81
CA LYS A 116 -5.36 -59.81 1.60
C LYS A 116 -5.19 -60.67 0.34
N GLY A 117 -4.52 -60.13 -0.69
CA GLY A 117 -4.34 -60.79 -2.01
C GLY A 117 -5.21 -60.22 -3.15
N LYS A 118 -6.29 -59.48 -2.85
CA LYS A 118 -7.14 -58.75 -3.81
C LYS A 118 -7.34 -57.28 -3.41
N GLN A 119 -6.31 -56.66 -2.85
CA GLN A 119 -6.39 -55.28 -2.37
C GLN A 119 -6.26 -54.27 -3.51
N SER A 120 -7.18 -53.31 -3.55
CA SER A 120 -7.06 -52.13 -4.39
C SER A 120 -6.42 -50.98 -3.61
N CYS A 121 -5.37 -50.39 -4.19
CA CYS A 121 -4.70 -49.22 -3.62
C CYS A 121 -5.32 -47.93 -4.19
N TYR A 122 -5.81 -47.10 -3.28
CA TYR A 122 -6.33 -45.76 -3.53
C TYR A 122 -5.33 -44.73 -3.01
N MET A 123 -5.16 -43.65 -3.77
CA MET A 123 -4.34 -42.51 -3.37
C MET A 123 -5.23 -41.28 -3.25
N THR A 124 -5.11 -40.59 -2.13
CA THR A 124 -5.85 -39.36 -1.84
C THR A 124 -4.85 -38.25 -1.58
N LEU A 125 -4.98 -37.14 -2.30
CA LEU A 125 -4.16 -35.94 -2.10
C LEU A 125 -4.93 -34.99 -1.17
N ASP A 126 -4.37 -34.74 0.00
CA ASP A 126 -4.96 -33.87 1.02
C ASP A 126 -4.49 -32.42 0.81
N LEU A 127 -5.29 -31.63 0.11
CA LEU A 127 -4.96 -30.24 -0.16
C LEU A 127 -5.01 -29.38 1.11
N LEU A 128 -5.76 -29.77 2.15
CA LEU A 128 -5.90 -29.01 3.39
C LEU A 128 -4.76 -29.28 4.39
N TRP A 129 -3.80 -30.12 4.01
CA TRP A 129 -2.67 -30.49 4.85
C TRP A 129 -1.92 -29.27 5.40
N LYS A 130 -1.80 -29.18 6.72
CA LYS A 130 -1.17 -28.06 7.46
C LYS A 130 -1.80 -26.68 7.23
N LYS A 131 -3.02 -26.58 6.69
CA LYS A 131 -3.70 -25.29 6.52
C LYS A 131 -3.82 -24.51 7.84
N GLU A 132 -4.26 -25.15 8.92
CA GLU A 132 -4.39 -24.49 10.23
C GLU A 132 -3.04 -24.10 10.83
N GLN A 133 -2.03 -24.95 10.68
CA GLN A 133 -0.67 -24.63 11.11
C GLN A 133 -0.09 -23.45 10.31
N TYR A 134 -0.34 -23.42 9.00
CA TYR A 134 0.04 -22.29 8.15
C TYR A 134 -0.64 -21.00 8.60
N LEU A 135 -1.95 -21.03 8.88
CA LEU A 135 -2.67 -19.86 9.35
C LEU A 135 -2.11 -19.36 10.69
N LYS A 136 -1.83 -20.27 11.63
CA LYS A 136 -1.18 -19.92 12.90
C LYS A 136 0.22 -19.34 12.71
N GLU A 137 1.08 -19.99 11.92
CA GLU A 137 2.43 -19.50 11.65
C GLU A 137 2.44 -18.23 10.80
N HIS A 138 1.43 -18.02 9.96
CA HIS A 138 1.23 -16.80 9.20
C HIS A 138 0.81 -15.68 10.16
N ASP A 139 -0.19 -15.92 11.00
CA ASP A 139 -0.61 -14.98 12.02
C ASP A 139 0.52 -14.71 13.03
N GLU A 140 1.34 -15.67 13.40
CA GLU A 140 2.52 -15.43 14.23
C GLU A 140 3.60 -14.64 13.48
N PHE A 141 3.86 -14.97 12.22
CA PHE A 141 4.85 -14.28 11.42
C PHE A 141 4.47 -12.84 11.09
N PHE A 142 3.17 -12.54 10.95
CA PHE A 142 2.66 -11.21 10.59
C PHE A 142 2.03 -10.43 11.76
N ASN A 143 1.63 -11.11 12.84
CA ASN A 143 1.03 -10.48 14.04
C ASN A 143 1.90 -10.61 15.30
N ASN A 144 2.87 -11.54 15.35
CA ASN A 144 3.87 -11.64 16.44
C ASN A 144 5.24 -11.04 16.03
N SER A 145 5.38 -10.58 14.78
CA SER A 145 6.41 -9.63 14.41
C SER A 145 5.99 -8.23 14.87
N ASN A 146 6.22 -7.94 16.16
CA ASN A 146 6.94 -6.70 16.46
C ASN A 146 8.37 -6.88 15.92
N SER A 147 8.53 -6.93 14.59
CA SER A 147 9.67 -6.26 13.99
C SER A 147 9.28 -4.79 14.05
N ASN A 148 9.47 -4.13 15.20
CA ASN A 148 10.63 -3.28 15.40
C ASN A 148 11.74 -3.50 14.35
N ASP A 149 11.42 -3.22 13.09
CA ASP A 149 12.42 -2.75 12.12
C ASP A 149 12.76 -1.27 12.36
N ASP A 150 12.25 -0.68 13.45
CA ASP A 150 12.66 0.61 14.01
C ASP A 150 12.81 0.45 15.54
N ASN A 151 13.97 -0.03 16.01
CA ASN A 151 14.29 0.08 17.44
C ASN A 151 14.75 1.53 17.71
N GLU A 152 13.85 2.33 18.28
CA GLU A 152 14.10 3.65 18.86
C GLU A 152 15.40 3.66 19.71
N ALA A 153 15.72 2.56 20.39
CA ALA A 153 16.97 2.39 21.16
C ALA A 153 18.25 2.31 20.30
N GLU A 154 18.19 1.66 19.13
CA GLU A 154 19.34 1.48 18.22
C GLU A 154 19.58 2.75 17.40
N ILE A 155 18.49 3.41 16.98
CA ILE A 155 18.50 4.74 16.34
C ILE A 155 19.05 5.80 17.32
N ASN A 156 18.63 5.77 18.58
CA ASN A 156 19.14 6.70 19.60
C ASN A 156 20.62 6.45 19.95
N GLU A 157 21.08 5.20 19.88
CA GLU A 157 22.51 4.85 20.05
C GLU A 157 23.34 5.33 18.84
N GLU A 158 22.87 5.13 17.60
CA GLU A 158 23.50 5.66 16.39
C GLU A 158 23.53 7.19 16.36
N ILE A 159 22.43 7.85 16.73
CA ILE A 159 22.35 9.31 16.85
C ILE A 159 23.32 9.83 17.91
N SER A 160 23.41 9.16 19.05
CA SER A 160 24.34 9.55 20.12
C SER A 160 25.79 9.40 19.69
N ASN A 161 26.13 8.28 19.04
CA ASN A 161 27.48 8.03 18.53
C ASN A 161 27.89 9.06 17.45
N GLU A 162 27.00 9.40 16.52
CA GLU A 162 27.28 10.42 15.50
C GLU A 162 27.39 11.84 16.10
N LEU A 163 26.61 12.17 17.14
CA LEU A 163 26.74 13.44 17.88
C LEU A 163 28.08 13.55 18.61
N GLU A 164 28.56 12.46 19.22
CA GLU A 164 29.89 12.40 19.83
C GLU A 164 31.00 12.55 18.78
N GLU A 165 30.87 11.90 17.61
CA GLU A 165 31.81 12.03 16.51
C GLU A 165 31.87 13.47 15.96
N ILE A 166 30.72 14.11 15.72
CA ILE A 166 30.63 15.51 15.28
C ILE A 166 31.29 16.44 16.32
N THR A 167 31.08 16.18 17.61
CA THR A 167 31.67 16.97 18.70
C THR A 167 33.19 16.79 18.74
N ARG A 168 33.69 15.58 18.49
CA ARG A 168 35.13 15.29 18.38
C ARG A 168 35.75 16.00 17.18
N LEU A 169 35.15 15.86 16.00
CA LEU A 169 35.62 16.49 14.76
C LEU A 169 35.60 18.03 14.83
N LEU A 170 34.65 18.61 15.57
CA LEU A 170 34.61 20.05 15.86
C LEU A 170 35.78 20.50 16.75
N LYS A 171 36.19 19.68 17.73
CA LYS A 171 37.32 19.97 18.62
C LYS A 171 38.67 19.77 17.94
N ASP A 172 38.79 18.74 17.12
CA ASP A 172 40.03 18.37 16.43
C ASP A 172 40.30 19.28 15.22
N GLY A 173 39.29 20.00 14.71
CA GLY A 173 39.43 21.01 13.65
C GLY A 173 39.68 20.43 12.25
N GLU A 174 39.56 19.11 12.08
CA GLU A 174 39.91 18.38 10.87
C GLU A 174 38.85 18.44 9.75
N VAL A 175 37.69 19.07 10.00
CA VAL A 175 36.54 19.06 9.09
C VAL A 175 35.94 20.46 8.91
N SER A 176 35.47 20.77 7.70
CA SER A 176 34.88 22.08 7.38
C SER A 176 33.54 22.31 8.12
N LYS A 177 33.26 23.57 8.47
CA LYS A 177 32.02 23.97 9.15
C LYS A 177 30.75 23.59 8.37
N GLU A 178 30.82 23.59 7.04
CA GLU A 178 29.72 23.22 6.15
C GLU A 178 29.43 21.71 6.18
N SER A 179 30.46 20.88 6.27
CA SER A 179 30.31 19.43 6.40
C SER A 179 29.70 19.07 7.76
N LEU A 180 30.15 19.73 8.83
CA LEU A 180 29.56 19.56 10.17
C LEU A 180 28.09 20.01 10.21
N ALA A 181 27.76 21.15 9.60
CA ALA A 181 26.38 21.64 9.52
C ALA A 181 25.46 20.70 8.72
N THR A 182 25.98 20.08 7.67
CA THR A 182 25.21 19.11 6.85
C THR A 182 24.90 17.84 7.65
N ARG A 183 25.88 17.31 8.40
CA ARG A 183 25.67 16.15 9.28
C ARG A 183 24.68 16.44 10.41
N LEU A 184 24.78 17.60 11.06
CA LEU A 184 23.80 18.08 12.06
C LEU A 184 22.39 18.21 11.49
N LYS A 185 22.27 18.73 10.27
CA LYS A 185 20.98 18.86 9.58
C LYS A 185 20.35 17.49 9.30
N ASN A 186 21.15 16.50 8.89
CA ASN A 186 20.70 15.13 8.66
C ASN A 186 20.24 14.45 9.96
N LEU A 187 20.96 14.63 11.07
CA LEU A 187 20.54 14.19 12.41
C LEU A 187 19.22 14.85 12.84
N SER A 188 19.04 16.14 12.55
CA SER A 188 17.79 16.84 12.86
C SER A 188 16.57 16.29 12.11
N TYR A 189 16.78 15.73 10.91
CA TYR A 189 15.73 15.07 10.16
C TYR A 189 15.40 13.67 10.70
N ALA A 190 16.39 12.96 11.24
CA ALA A 190 16.17 11.68 11.93
C ALA A 190 15.40 11.88 13.24
N LEU A 191 15.74 12.92 14.02
CA LEU A 191 15.07 13.28 15.29
C LEU A 191 13.63 13.79 15.14
N LYS A 192 13.23 14.26 13.95
CA LYS A 192 11.86 14.74 13.67
C LYS A 192 10.87 13.62 13.32
N ARG A 193 11.27 12.35 13.41
CA ARG A 193 10.41 11.19 13.08
C ARG A 193 9.48 10.75 14.21
N GLU A 194 9.57 11.28 15.41
CA GLU A 194 8.68 10.90 16.51
C GLU A 194 7.90 12.10 17.08
N ASP A 195 6.65 11.80 17.45
CA ASP A 195 5.62 12.64 18.09
C ASP A 195 4.69 13.50 17.21
N SER A 196 3.84 12.83 16.44
CA SER A 196 2.39 13.16 16.38
C SER A 196 1.57 12.01 15.78
N SER A 197 0.45 11.64 16.40
CA SER A 197 -0.50 10.56 16.05
C SER A 197 -0.74 10.34 14.53
N ASP A 198 0.04 9.43 13.93
CA ASP A 198 0.27 9.33 12.48
C ASP A 198 -0.67 8.36 11.72
N GLU A 199 -1.84 8.03 12.26
CA GLU A 199 -2.85 7.26 11.52
C GLU A 199 -3.81 8.18 10.75
N ILE A 200 -4.05 7.83 9.47
CA ILE A 200 -5.09 8.50 8.66
C ILE A 200 -6.44 8.28 9.36
N PRO A 201 -7.19 9.36 9.68
CA PRO A 201 -8.50 9.22 10.31
C PRO A 201 -9.40 8.28 9.52
N VAL A 202 -10.13 7.40 10.22
CA VAL A 202 -10.99 6.38 9.58
C VAL A 202 -11.99 7.01 8.60
N GLU A 203 -12.48 8.21 8.91
CA GLU A 203 -13.41 8.98 8.06
C GLU A 203 -12.76 9.56 6.79
N ASP A 204 -11.43 9.64 6.73
CA ASP A 204 -10.69 10.18 5.59
C ASP A 204 -10.15 9.07 4.67
N VAL A 205 -10.14 7.81 5.12
CA VAL A 205 -9.61 6.69 4.33
C VAL A 205 -10.25 6.59 2.95
N GLU A 206 -11.57 6.78 2.86
CA GLU A 206 -12.26 6.72 1.56
C GLU A 206 -11.87 7.90 0.66
N LYS A 207 -11.70 9.11 1.23
CA LYS A 207 -11.26 10.30 0.52
C LYS A 207 -9.84 10.15 -0.01
N VAL A 208 -8.94 9.57 0.80
CA VAL A 208 -7.56 9.26 0.37
C VAL A 208 -7.57 8.23 -0.75
N ALA A 209 -8.40 7.18 -0.66
CA ALA A 209 -8.52 6.21 -1.74
C ALA A 209 -9.03 6.86 -3.03
N ASP A 210 -10.02 7.75 -2.96
CA ASP A 210 -10.48 8.52 -4.11
C ASP A 210 -9.40 9.43 -4.69
N TYR A 211 -8.63 10.10 -3.84
CA TYR A 211 -7.51 10.93 -4.26
C TYR A 211 -6.46 10.11 -5.03
N VAL A 212 -6.09 8.93 -4.50
CA VAL A 212 -5.16 7.99 -5.15
C VAL A 212 -5.70 7.54 -6.52
N MET A 213 -6.98 7.19 -6.59
CA MET A 213 -7.63 6.75 -7.83
C MET A 213 -7.58 7.81 -8.94
N ASN A 214 -7.55 9.08 -8.57
CA ASN A 214 -7.51 10.23 -9.49
C ASN A 214 -6.09 10.71 -9.82
N THR A 215 -5.05 10.01 -9.35
CA THR A 215 -3.66 10.34 -9.75
C THR A 215 -3.41 9.92 -11.19
N ASN A 216 -2.63 10.72 -11.94
CA ASN A 216 -2.29 10.42 -13.34
C ASN A 216 -1.75 8.99 -13.51
N LYS A 217 -0.93 8.53 -12.57
CA LYS A 217 -0.36 7.17 -12.58
C LYS A 217 -1.43 6.07 -12.54
N ILE A 218 -2.51 6.24 -11.78
CA ILE A 218 -3.58 5.24 -11.67
C ILE A 218 -4.58 5.40 -12.82
N VAL A 219 -4.90 6.64 -13.21
CA VAL A 219 -5.73 6.94 -14.38
C VAL A 219 -5.12 6.32 -15.64
N ASP A 220 -3.82 6.49 -15.88
CA ASP A 220 -3.12 5.89 -17.02
C ASP A 220 -3.23 4.36 -17.04
N LYS A 221 -3.18 3.70 -15.89
CA LYS A 221 -3.32 2.24 -15.78
C LYS A 221 -4.74 1.78 -16.04
N ILE A 222 -5.73 2.56 -15.62
CA ILE A 222 -7.14 2.33 -15.92
C ILE A 222 -7.36 2.45 -17.43
N ASP A 223 -6.85 3.51 -18.05
CA ASP A 223 -7.04 3.79 -19.47
C ASP A 223 -6.34 2.76 -20.37
N LYS A 224 -5.20 2.22 -19.92
CA LYS A 224 -4.51 1.09 -20.55
C LYS A 224 -5.18 -0.27 -20.33
N GLY A 225 -6.22 -0.34 -19.49
CA GLY A 225 -6.92 -1.58 -19.16
C GLY A 225 -6.16 -2.51 -18.20
N GLU A 226 -5.06 -2.05 -17.58
CA GLU A 226 -4.34 -2.80 -16.54
C GLU A 226 -5.17 -2.93 -15.26
N ILE A 227 -6.07 -1.97 -15.01
CA ILE A 227 -7.07 -1.99 -13.95
C ILE A 227 -8.45 -2.07 -14.62
N SER A 228 -8.99 -3.29 -14.71
CA SER A 228 -10.28 -3.54 -15.35
C SER A 228 -11.48 -3.25 -14.44
N ASP A 229 -11.32 -3.44 -13.12
CA ASP A 229 -12.38 -3.22 -12.13
C ASP A 229 -11.97 -2.10 -11.17
N LYS A 230 -12.44 -0.88 -11.46
CA LYS A 230 -12.11 0.33 -10.69
C LYS A 230 -12.63 0.25 -9.25
N GLU A 231 -13.82 -0.31 -9.05
CA GLU A 231 -14.43 -0.41 -7.72
C GLU A 231 -13.70 -1.42 -6.84
N ALA A 232 -13.38 -2.59 -7.38
CA ALA A 232 -12.60 -3.60 -6.65
C ALA A 232 -11.21 -3.06 -6.29
N TYR A 233 -10.57 -2.33 -7.20
CA TYR A 233 -9.26 -1.72 -6.95
C TYR A 233 -9.32 -0.65 -5.86
N LYS A 234 -10.32 0.25 -5.91
CA LYS A 234 -10.59 1.23 -4.83
C LYS A 234 -10.82 0.55 -3.49
N LYS A 235 -11.64 -0.51 -3.43
CA LYS A 235 -11.88 -1.30 -2.20
C LYS A 235 -10.59 -1.92 -1.66
N SER A 236 -9.69 -2.37 -2.54
CA SER A 236 -8.37 -2.87 -2.13
C SER A 236 -7.51 -1.77 -1.52
N ILE A 237 -7.49 -0.56 -2.10
CA ILE A 237 -6.76 0.59 -1.53
C ILE A 237 -7.30 0.91 -0.13
N ILE A 238 -8.63 1.03 0.02
CA ILE A 238 -9.29 1.28 1.32
C ILE A 238 -8.87 0.22 2.35
N SER A 239 -8.95 -1.06 1.99
CA SER A 239 -8.56 -2.14 2.91
C SER A 239 -7.08 -2.07 3.29
N ASN A 240 -6.20 -1.68 2.36
CA ASN A 240 -4.77 -1.60 2.63
C ASN A 240 -4.44 -0.38 3.50
N ILE A 241 -5.12 0.76 3.30
CA ILE A 241 -4.97 1.94 4.16
C ILE A 241 -5.45 1.61 5.58
N LYS A 242 -6.62 0.98 5.75
CA LYS A 242 -7.14 0.59 7.08
C LYS A 242 -6.24 -0.39 7.85
N LYS A 243 -5.40 -1.13 7.12
CA LYS A 243 -4.44 -2.09 7.70
C LYS A 243 -3.03 -1.53 7.81
N ASN A 244 -2.82 -0.24 7.52
CA ASN A 244 -1.51 0.40 7.45
C ASN A 244 -0.52 -0.31 6.48
N GLN A 245 -1.05 -0.92 5.42
CA GLN A 245 -0.33 -1.70 4.40
C GLN A 245 -0.22 -0.99 3.05
N PHE A 246 -0.76 0.22 2.92
CA PHE A 246 -0.73 0.99 1.69
C PHE A 246 0.50 1.90 1.64
N ASN A 247 1.49 1.52 0.82
CA ASN A 247 2.70 2.32 0.65
C ASN A 247 2.38 3.72 0.12
N GLY A 248 2.89 4.75 0.80
CA GLY A 248 2.70 6.14 0.41
C GLY A 248 1.40 6.77 0.93
N ALA A 249 0.62 6.07 1.77
CA ALA A 249 -0.68 6.56 2.24
C ALA A 249 -0.60 7.95 2.89
N LYS A 250 0.46 8.18 3.68
CA LYS A 250 0.69 9.45 4.38
C LYS A 250 0.96 10.59 3.41
N GLU A 251 1.80 10.36 2.41
CA GLU A 251 2.11 11.34 1.37
C GLU A 251 0.87 11.70 0.56
N TYR A 252 0.03 10.71 0.23
CA TYR A 252 -1.25 10.96 -0.40
C TYR A 252 -2.22 11.73 0.50
N TYR A 253 -2.25 11.42 1.80
CA TYR A 253 -3.10 12.15 2.75
C TYR A 253 -2.66 13.61 2.91
N GLN A 254 -1.36 13.86 3.09
CA GLN A 254 -0.82 15.23 3.16
C GLN A 254 -1.02 15.98 1.84
N GLY A 255 -0.85 15.31 0.70
CA GLY A 255 -1.15 15.88 -0.61
C GLY A 255 -2.63 16.25 -0.77
N LEU A 256 -3.54 15.41 -0.26
CA LEU A 256 -4.98 15.68 -0.25
C LEU A 256 -5.31 16.88 0.64
N ILE A 257 -4.78 16.94 1.86
CA ILE A 257 -4.96 18.07 2.78
C ILE A 257 -4.52 19.38 2.12
N GLN A 258 -3.37 19.38 1.47
CA GLN A 258 -2.83 20.57 0.81
C GLN A 258 -3.68 20.99 -0.39
N ARG A 259 -4.09 20.04 -1.24
CA ARG A 259 -5.00 20.32 -2.37
C ARG A 259 -6.32 20.91 -1.90
N GLU A 260 -6.92 20.34 -0.86
CA GLU A 260 -8.16 20.87 -0.29
C GLU A 260 -8.00 22.29 0.29
N LYS A 261 -6.83 22.62 0.89
CA LYS A 261 -6.55 24.00 1.32
C LYS A 261 -6.50 24.97 0.15
N GLU A 262 -5.89 24.56 -0.96
CA GLU A 262 -5.85 25.35 -2.19
C GLU A 262 -7.26 25.51 -2.79
N ASP A 263 -8.06 24.45 -2.80
CA ASP A 263 -9.46 24.50 -3.26
C ASP A 263 -10.30 25.44 -2.38
N ILE A 264 -10.15 25.38 -1.06
CA ILE A 264 -10.80 26.30 -0.11
C ILE A 264 -10.41 27.75 -0.43
N PHE A 265 -9.11 28.03 -0.56
CA PHE A 265 -8.59 29.36 -0.88
C PHE A 265 -9.16 29.86 -2.22
N ASN A 266 -9.09 29.04 -3.27
CA ASN A 266 -9.54 29.40 -4.61
C ASN A 266 -11.05 29.66 -4.67
N ASN A 267 -11.86 28.89 -3.93
CA ASN A 267 -13.30 29.10 -3.87
C ASN A 267 -13.64 30.42 -3.16
N ILE A 268 -12.94 30.76 -2.08
CA ILE A 268 -13.10 32.06 -1.39
C ILE A 268 -12.68 33.20 -2.33
N LEU A 269 -11.52 33.07 -2.98
CA LEU A 269 -11.01 34.05 -3.94
C LEU A 269 -12.02 34.29 -5.06
N PHE A 270 -12.46 33.23 -5.72
CA PHE A 270 -13.44 33.29 -6.80
C PHE A 270 -14.75 33.94 -6.33
N GLY A 271 -15.25 33.55 -5.15
CA GLY A 271 -16.46 34.12 -4.56
C GLY A 271 -16.38 35.63 -4.40
N ILE A 272 -15.28 36.12 -3.82
CA ILE A 272 -15.06 37.55 -3.61
C ILE A 272 -14.82 38.29 -4.92
N GLU A 273 -14.00 37.75 -5.83
CA GLU A 273 -13.75 38.35 -7.14
C GLU A 273 -15.04 38.56 -7.95
N HIS A 274 -16.02 37.67 -7.83
CA HIS A 274 -17.25 37.74 -8.63
C HIS A 274 -18.37 38.48 -7.91
N GLN A 275 -18.50 38.32 -6.60
CA GLN A 275 -19.64 38.85 -5.85
C GLN A 275 -19.32 40.12 -5.07
N GLU A 276 -18.05 40.33 -4.74
CA GLU A 276 -17.55 41.44 -3.93
C GLU A 276 -16.39 42.16 -4.62
N SER A 277 -16.33 42.15 -5.96
CA SER A 277 -15.27 42.78 -6.77
C SER A 277 -14.99 44.24 -6.42
N THR A 278 -15.99 44.93 -5.89
CA THR A 278 -15.89 46.29 -5.36
C THR A 278 -16.72 46.44 -4.10
N ILE A 279 -16.24 47.27 -3.16
CA ILE A 279 -16.97 47.57 -1.93
C ILE A 279 -16.96 49.08 -1.64
N PRO A 280 -18.06 49.65 -1.13
CA PRO A 280 -18.09 51.03 -0.65
C PRO A 280 -17.43 51.12 0.74
N TYR A 281 -16.45 52.01 0.90
CA TYR A 281 -15.79 52.25 2.19
C TYR A 281 -15.35 53.71 2.32
N LYS A 282 -15.64 54.36 3.47
CA LYS A 282 -15.23 55.76 3.76
C LYS A 282 -15.39 56.74 2.59
N LYS A 283 -16.58 56.76 1.96
CA LYS A 283 -16.96 57.63 0.82
C LYS A 283 -16.19 57.38 -0.50
N GLN A 284 -15.51 56.25 -0.65
CA GLN A 284 -14.86 55.82 -1.88
C GLN A 284 -15.26 54.37 -2.23
N ILE A 285 -15.03 53.97 -3.48
CA ILE A 285 -15.16 52.57 -3.92
C ILE A 285 -13.77 51.96 -3.92
N LEU A 286 -13.63 50.83 -3.21
CA LEU A 286 -12.41 50.04 -3.23
C LEU A 286 -12.57 48.88 -4.22
N LYS A 287 -11.49 48.55 -4.92
CA LYS A 287 -11.45 47.40 -5.85
C LYS A 287 -10.71 46.25 -5.20
N PHE A 288 -11.25 45.04 -5.34
CA PHE A 288 -10.63 43.83 -4.83
C PHE A 288 -9.23 43.65 -5.45
N ASN A 289 -8.29 43.18 -4.64
CA ASN A 289 -6.91 42.92 -5.06
C ASN A 289 -6.50 41.47 -4.86
N ASN A 290 -6.56 40.97 -3.62
CA ASN A 290 -6.21 39.60 -3.29
C ASN A 290 -6.83 39.19 -1.95
N ILE A 291 -6.73 37.90 -1.64
CA ILE A 291 -6.96 37.37 -0.29
C ILE A 291 -5.65 36.88 0.34
N ASP A 292 -5.56 36.94 1.65
CA ASP A 292 -4.47 36.40 2.45
C ASP A 292 -5.02 35.53 3.58
N LEU A 293 -4.23 34.56 4.05
CA LEU A 293 -4.53 33.76 5.25
C LEU A 293 -3.45 34.03 6.31
N LYS A 294 -3.83 34.56 7.47
CA LYS A 294 -2.91 34.78 8.62
C LYS A 294 -3.59 34.36 9.91
N ASP A 295 -2.85 33.69 10.79
CA ASP A 295 -3.34 33.20 12.08
C ASP A 295 -4.66 32.42 11.99
N GLY A 296 -4.84 31.63 10.93
CA GLY A 296 -6.04 30.82 10.71
C GLY A 296 -7.29 31.61 10.29
N ILE A 297 -7.14 32.86 9.87
CA ILE A 297 -8.22 33.75 9.43
C ILE A 297 -7.92 34.30 8.04
N TYR A 298 -8.93 34.33 7.18
CA TYR A 298 -8.79 34.93 5.86
C TYR A 298 -9.08 36.43 5.88
N TYR A 299 -8.32 37.14 5.05
CA TYR A 299 -8.42 38.58 4.86
C TYR A 299 -8.62 38.87 3.38
N SER A 300 -9.53 39.77 3.06
CA SER A 300 -9.70 40.34 1.72
C SER A 300 -9.06 41.72 1.68
N ASN A 301 -8.21 41.94 0.69
CA ASN A 301 -7.49 43.18 0.50
C ASN A 301 -8.09 43.95 -0.67
N TYR A 302 -8.33 45.23 -0.47
CA TYR A 302 -8.88 46.12 -1.49
C TYR A 302 -8.03 47.37 -1.64
N ILE A 303 -7.96 47.90 -2.86
CA ILE A 303 -7.16 49.07 -3.20
C ILE A 303 -8.08 50.23 -3.59
N SER A 304 -7.80 51.42 -3.06
CA SER A 304 -8.48 52.66 -3.49
C SER A 304 -7.95 53.17 -4.82
N GLU A 305 -8.66 54.10 -5.45
CA GLU A 305 -8.18 54.77 -6.67
C GLU A 305 -6.81 55.46 -6.49
N PHE A 306 -6.44 55.80 -5.25
CA PHE A 306 -5.16 56.42 -4.90
C PHE A 306 -4.08 55.42 -4.48
N GLY A 307 -4.31 54.11 -4.63
CA GLY A 307 -3.33 53.06 -4.35
C GLY A 307 -3.20 52.67 -2.86
N GLN A 308 -4.08 53.16 -1.98
CA GLN A 308 -4.07 52.75 -0.57
C GLN A 308 -4.73 51.38 -0.40
N VAL A 309 -4.07 50.48 0.35
CA VAL A 309 -4.54 49.13 0.64
C VAL A 309 -5.35 49.12 1.93
N TYR A 310 -6.51 48.46 1.88
CA TYR A 310 -7.41 48.25 3.01
C TYR A 310 -7.68 46.76 3.18
N ASN A 311 -7.56 46.26 4.41
CA ASN A 311 -7.74 44.85 4.73
C ASN A 311 -9.04 44.66 5.50
N PHE A 312 -9.80 43.65 5.09
CA PHE A 312 -11.06 43.29 5.71
C PHE A 312 -11.02 41.83 6.12
N LEU A 313 -11.52 41.53 7.32
CA LEU A 313 -11.66 40.17 7.78
C LEU A 313 -12.81 39.49 7.03
N ILE A 314 -12.56 38.30 6.48
CA ILE A 314 -13.60 37.45 5.90
C ILE A 314 -14.31 36.72 7.02
N THR A 315 -15.61 37.00 7.16
CA THR A 315 -16.43 36.44 8.24
C THR A 315 -16.75 34.96 8.02
N ASP A 316 -17.10 34.25 9.10
CA ASP A 316 -17.60 32.88 9.02
C ASP A 316 -18.85 32.76 8.12
N LYS A 317 -19.70 33.79 8.11
CA LYS A 317 -20.88 33.88 7.23
C LYS A 317 -20.48 33.91 5.75
N GLN A 318 -19.50 34.73 5.38
CA GLN A 318 -18.95 34.77 4.01
C GLN A 318 -18.29 33.43 3.67
N LEU A 319 -17.49 32.88 4.58
CA LEU A 319 -16.80 31.62 4.36
C LEU A 319 -17.77 30.45 4.11
N LYS A 320 -18.83 30.31 4.92
CA LYS A 320 -19.89 29.31 4.72
C LYS A 320 -20.69 29.52 3.45
N TYR A 321 -20.89 30.78 3.05
CA TYR A 321 -21.57 31.11 1.80
C TYR A 321 -20.75 30.65 0.58
N TYR A 322 -19.43 30.84 0.59
CA TYR A 322 -18.53 30.41 -0.49
C TYR A 322 -18.16 28.92 -0.44
N LEU A 323 -18.29 28.27 0.72
CA LEU A 323 -17.94 26.86 0.95
C LEU A 323 -19.12 26.05 1.49
N PRO A 324 -20.17 25.78 0.69
CA PRO A 324 -21.40 25.14 1.17
C PRO A 324 -21.25 23.67 1.57
N LEU A 325 -20.17 22.98 1.19
CA LEU A 325 -19.98 21.53 1.36
C LEU A 325 -18.81 21.20 2.29
N THR A 326 -18.77 21.78 3.49
CA THR A 326 -17.65 21.58 4.43
C THR A 326 -17.42 20.12 4.87
N HIS A 327 -18.45 19.28 4.80
CA HIS A 327 -18.39 17.87 5.20
C HIS A 327 -17.59 16.98 4.24
N THR A 328 -17.27 17.46 3.03
CA THR A 328 -16.53 16.68 2.04
C THR A 328 -15.02 16.71 2.26
N TYR A 329 -14.52 17.69 3.04
CA TYR A 329 -13.09 17.85 3.31
C TYR A 329 -12.54 16.82 4.29
N THR A 330 -11.23 16.58 4.26
CA THR A 330 -10.51 15.81 5.28
C THR A 330 -10.78 16.33 6.68
N LYS A 331 -10.67 15.46 7.69
CA LYS A 331 -10.86 15.79 9.10
C LYS A 331 -10.13 17.07 9.49
N GLN A 332 -8.86 17.20 9.11
CA GLN A 332 -8.04 18.36 9.45
C GLN A 332 -8.60 19.67 8.86
N ASN A 333 -8.98 19.69 7.59
CA ASN A 333 -9.53 20.88 6.96
C ASN A 333 -10.96 21.16 7.42
N LYS A 334 -11.75 20.12 7.69
CA LYS A 334 -13.07 20.24 8.31
C LYS A 334 -12.99 20.88 9.69
N GLU A 335 -12.10 20.40 10.56
CA GLU A 335 -11.85 20.98 11.89
C GLU A 335 -11.38 22.43 11.81
N PHE A 336 -10.55 22.78 10.82
CA PHE A 336 -10.18 24.17 10.56
C PHE A 336 -11.41 25.05 10.26
N LEU A 337 -12.30 24.58 9.38
CA LEU A 337 -13.52 25.33 9.01
C LEU A 337 -14.52 25.40 10.17
N GLU A 338 -14.68 24.33 10.94
CA GLU A 338 -15.56 24.30 12.12
C GLU A 338 -15.07 25.24 13.22
N ASN A 339 -13.76 25.36 13.40
CA ASN A 339 -13.15 26.28 14.37
C ASN A 339 -13.00 27.71 13.86
N TYR A 340 -13.30 27.98 12.59
CA TYR A 340 -13.05 29.29 11.97
C TYR A 340 -13.78 30.42 12.69
N GLN A 341 -15.04 30.21 13.09
CA GLN A 341 -15.80 31.20 13.86
C GLN A 341 -15.11 31.55 15.18
N ASN A 342 -14.60 30.55 15.90
CA ASN A 342 -13.89 30.78 17.16
C ASN A 342 -12.56 31.52 16.92
N ASN A 343 -11.85 31.21 15.84
CA ASN A 343 -10.63 31.95 15.46
C ASN A 343 -10.94 33.43 15.21
N VAL A 344 -12.00 33.71 14.46
CA VAL A 344 -12.46 35.09 14.19
C VAL A 344 -12.82 35.81 15.49
N LEU A 345 -13.59 35.18 16.38
CA LEU A 345 -13.98 35.76 17.67
C LEU A 345 -12.76 36.08 18.54
N ASN A 346 -11.84 35.12 18.68
CA ASN A 346 -10.60 35.30 19.44
C ASN A 346 -9.76 36.46 18.88
N TYR A 347 -9.72 36.63 17.56
CA TYR A 347 -9.04 37.75 16.92
C TYR A 347 -9.73 39.09 17.20
N LEU A 348 -11.06 39.14 17.11
CA LEU A 348 -11.83 40.36 17.38
C LEU A 348 -11.68 40.81 18.85
N GLU A 349 -11.74 39.87 19.81
CA GLU A 349 -11.52 40.13 21.23
C GLU A 349 -10.09 40.63 21.49
N LYS A 350 -9.07 39.92 20.97
CA LYS A 350 -7.65 40.29 21.12
C LYS A 350 -7.37 41.70 20.60
N ASN A 351 -8.04 42.13 19.54
CA ASN A 351 -7.85 43.43 18.91
C ASN A 351 -8.89 44.48 19.35
N LYS A 352 -9.78 44.17 20.31
CA LYS A 352 -10.83 45.06 20.83
C LYS A 352 -11.78 45.59 19.74
N LEU A 353 -12.12 44.73 18.78
CA LEU A 353 -13.00 45.02 17.64
C LEU A 353 -14.44 44.51 17.87
N GLU A 354 -14.82 44.18 19.11
CA GLU A 354 -16.09 43.53 19.52
C GLU A 354 -17.40 44.24 19.05
N LYS A 355 -17.34 45.47 18.56
CA LYS A 355 -18.52 46.25 18.13
C LYS A 355 -19.07 45.88 16.74
N TYR A 356 -18.38 45.05 15.96
CA TYR A 356 -18.87 44.63 14.65
C TYR A 356 -19.71 43.35 14.81
N SER A 357 -21.04 43.45 14.65
CA SER A 357 -21.95 42.31 14.80
C SER A 357 -21.61 41.20 13.79
N ASN A 358 -21.91 39.94 14.14
CA ASN A 358 -21.75 38.75 13.30
C ASN A 358 -22.48 38.82 11.94
N ASP A 359 -23.22 39.89 11.65
CA ASP A 359 -23.97 40.11 10.41
C ASP A 359 -23.27 41.01 9.38
N LEU A 360 -22.20 41.71 9.77
CA LEU A 360 -21.46 42.59 8.86
C LEU A 360 -20.45 41.78 8.05
N MET A 361 -20.63 41.74 6.73
CA MET A 361 -19.59 41.29 5.81
C MET A 361 -18.45 42.32 5.76
N ASN A 362 -17.21 41.86 5.58
CA ASN A 362 -16.01 42.69 5.47
C ASN A 362 -15.80 43.61 6.68
N ILE A 363 -15.34 43.05 7.80
CA ILE A 363 -15.00 43.84 8.99
C ILE A 363 -13.67 44.55 8.72
N PRO A 364 -13.64 45.90 8.66
CA PRO A 364 -12.41 46.63 8.41
C PRO A 364 -11.45 46.42 9.58
N ILE A 365 -10.25 45.98 9.27
CA ILE A 365 -9.17 45.93 10.24
C ILE A 365 -8.57 47.32 10.19
N SER A 366 -8.63 48.05 11.30
CA SER A 366 -7.89 49.29 11.41
C SER A 366 -6.42 48.96 11.20
N SER A 367 -5.89 49.31 10.03
CA SER A 367 -4.45 49.49 9.86
C SER A 367 -4.04 50.47 10.94
N ASN A 368 -3.37 49.99 11.98
CA ASN A 368 -2.65 50.88 12.88
C ASN A 368 -1.80 51.78 11.98
N GLN A 369 -1.95 53.08 12.19
CA GLN A 369 -1.01 54.08 11.72
C GLN A 369 0.38 53.77 12.22
#